data_AF-A0A3B4AJ66-F1
#
_entry.id   AF-A0A3B4AJ66-F1
#
_cell.length_a   1.000
_cell.length_b   1.000
_cell.length_c   1.000
_cell.angle_alpha   90.00
_cell.angle_beta   90.00
_cell.angle_gamma   90.00
#
_symmetry.space_group_name_H-M   'P 1'
#
loop_
_entity.id
_entity.type
_entity.pdbx_description
1 polymer ?
#
loop_
_entity_poly.entity_id
_entity_poly.type
_entity_poly.pdbx_seq_one_letter_code
_entity_poly.pdbx_strand_id
1 'polypeptide(L)'
;SRPQLQIVLLGGRNSGKSQLGNLLLGKEEFVTKERTCCCRRLGVSGMHWLTVVDTPGWWCDLTPQDTSKLVKREIVTSVTLCNPGPHVFIIVVKARSIFTEQRRKAVEEHVRLLGDTVWDHCFLVLAFTDSWRLTEAEEHIQRAGKALQWVYHKCTRRCHSVVLHDDARIPELMVKIQRMVESNGNAVFEVPELVLRRVTEEKRGIEERARSRKICQLAKRVYDCASEDVWLLIQPASSVLVRLLVDTALSS
;
A
#
# COMPACT_ATOMS: atom_id res chain seq x y z
N SER A 1 23.36 7.10 13.78
CA SER A 1 21.96 6.65 13.69
C SER A 1 21.88 5.48 12.72
N ARG A 2 21.01 4.49 12.94
CA ARG A 2 20.83 3.40 11.96
C ARG A 2 20.08 3.94 10.74
N PRO A 3 20.50 3.65 9.50
CA PRO A 3 19.83 4.12 8.29
C PRO A 3 18.40 3.58 8.22
N GLN A 4 17.45 4.45 7.88
CA GLN A 4 16.05 4.09 7.69
C GLN A 4 15.80 3.83 6.21
N LEU A 5 15.24 2.67 5.90
CA LEU A 5 14.86 2.28 4.54
C LEU A 5 13.35 2.12 4.47
N GLN A 6 12.73 2.74 3.46
CA GLN A 6 11.28 2.77 3.30
C GLN A 6 10.90 2.14 1.96
N ILE A 7 10.14 1.04 2.01
CA ILE A 7 9.86 0.16 0.88
C ILE A 7 8.35 0.08 0.67
N VAL A 8 7.91 0.25 -0.57
CA VAL A 8 6.53 -0.01 -1.01
C VAL A 8 6.50 -1.24 -1.89
N LEU A 9 5.64 -2.21 -1.59
CA LEU A 9 5.49 -3.45 -2.37
C LEU A 9 4.34 -3.30 -3.36
N LEU A 10 4.62 -3.45 -4.65
CA LEU A 10 3.67 -3.39 -5.76
C LEU A 10 3.59 -4.75 -6.46
N GLY A 11 2.47 -5.03 -7.13
CA GLY A 11 2.29 -6.26 -7.89
C GLY A 11 0.85 -6.77 -7.90
N GLY A 12 0.59 -7.72 -8.79
CA GLY A 12 -0.72 -8.35 -8.92
C GLY A 12 -1.18 -9.08 -7.66
N ARG A 13 -2.45 -9.50 -7.65
CA ARG A 13 -2.99 -10.38 -6.60
C ARG A 13 -2.20 -11.68 -6.55
N ASN A 14 -1.98 -12.18 -5.33
CA ASN A 14 -1.28 -13.44 -5.09
C ASN A 14 0.14 -13.49 -5.69
N SER A 15 0.78 -12.33 -5.93
CA SER A 15 2.15 -12.28 -6.43
C SER A 15 3.20 -12.61 -5.38
N GLY A 16 2.84 -12.57 -4.09
CA GLY A 16 3.75 -12.83 -2.98
C GLY A 16 4.18 -11.60 -2.18
N LYS A 17 3.55 -10.43 -2.38
CA LYS A 17 3.93 -9.18 -1.70
C LYS A 17 3.94 -9.31 -0.19
N SER A 18 2.83 -9.74 0.40
CA SER A 18 2.70 -9.87 1.85
C SER A 18 3.70 -10.87 2.43
N GLN A 19 3.93 -12.00 1.74
CA GLN A 19 4.98 -12.96 2.13
C GLN A 19 6.38 -12.32 2.06
N LEU A 20 6.71 -11.65 0.96
CA LEU A 20 8.00 -10.96 0.82
C LEU A 20 8.17 -9.87 1.90
N GLY A 21 7.10 -9.13 2.22
CA GLY A 21 7.11 -8.16 3.30
C GLY A 21 7.44 -8.78 4.65
N ASN A 22 6.86 -9.95 4.96
CA ASN A 22 7.16 -10.69 6.18
C ASN A 22 8.62 -11.18 6.20
N LEU A 23 9.13 -11.70 5.08
CA LEU A 23 10.53 -12.11 4.95
C LEU A 23 11.49 -10.92 5.14
N LEU A 24 11.21 -9.77 4.54
CA LEU A 24 12.01 -8.54 4.71
C LEU A 24 12.04 -8.09 6.18
N LEU A 25 10.91 -8.21 6.89
CA LEU A 25 10.78 -7.84 8.29
C LEU A 25 11.31 -8.90 9.27
N GLY A 26 11.53 -10.14 8.82
CA GLY A 26 11.91 -11.28 9.66
C GLY A 26 10.80 -11.76 10.61
N LYS A 27 9.54 -11.42 10.34
CA LYS A 27 8.37 -11.76 11.18
C LYS A 27 7.05 -11.72 10.41
N GLU A 28 6.06 -12.47 10.88
CA GLU A 28 4.72 -12.52 10.29
C GLU A 28 3.85 -11.32 10.71
N GLU A 29 3.87 -10.24 9.93
CA GLU A 29 3.16 -8.98 10.24
C GLU A 29 2.03 -8.65 9.26
N PHE A 30 2.15 -9.14 8.03
CA PHE A 30 1.14 -9.06 6.99
C PHE A 30 0.34 -10.34 6.93
N VAL A 31 -0.99 -10.20 6.97
CA VAL A 31 -1.93 -11.31 6.78
C VAL A 31 -1.94 -11.70 5.31
N THR A 32 -1.61 -12.95 5.00
CA THR A 32 -1.42 -13.44 3.62
C THR A 32 -2.69 -13.98 2.96
N LYS A 33 -3.79 -14.13 3.72
CA LYS A 33 -5.04 -14.78 3.28
C LYS A 33 -6.21 -13.82 3.04
N GLU A 34 -6.06 -12.54 3.36
CA GLU A 34 -7.12 -11.54 3.27
C GLU A 34 -6.79 -10.43 2.27
N ARG A 35 -7.82 -9.70 1.83
CA ARG A 35 -7.66 -8.59 0.90
C ARG A 35 -6.96 -7.44 1.63
N THR A 36 -5.67 -7.24 1.35
CA THR A 36 -4.88 -6.19 2.00
C THR A 36 -5.39 -4.81 1.61
N CYS A 37 -5.85 -4.02 2.59
CA CYS A 37 -5.76 -2.56 2.50
C CYS A 37 -4.29 -2.15 2.62
N CYS A 38 -3.90 -0.95 2.17
CA CYS A 38 -2.52 -0.48 2.36
C CYS A 38 -2.10 -0.56 3.84
N CYS A 39 -1.09 -1.38 4.12
CA CYS A 39 -0.63 -1.66 5.48
C CYS A 39 0.84 -1.24 5.64
N ARG A 40 1.12 -0.34 6.58
CA ARG A 40 2.48 -0.01 7.01
C ARG A 40 2.90 -0.93 8.16
N ARG A 41 4.12 -1.46 8.10
CA ARG A 41 4.76 -2.22 9.18
C ARG A 41 6.20 -1.76 9.39
N LEU A 42 6.64 -1.84 10.64
CA LEU A 42 7.98 -1.46 11.06
C LEU A 42 8.74 -2.70 11.55
N GLY A 43 10.02 -2.78 11.22
CA GLY A 43 10.89 -3.85 11.64
C GLY A 43 12.36 -3.49 11.53
N VAL A 44 13.21 -4.45 11.89
CA VAL A 44 14.66 -4.33 11.78
C VAL A 44 15.15 -5.51 10.97
N SER A 45 15.98 -5.24 9.95
CA SER A 45 16.62 -6.27 9.14
C SER A 45 18.11 -5.95 9.04
N GLY A 46 18.95 -6.81 9.62
CA GLY A 46 20.36 -6.51 9.85
C GLY A 46 20.54 -5.21 10.63
N MET A 47 21.23 -4.22 10.02
CA MET A 47 21.49 -2.91 10.63
C MET A 47 20.45 -1.82 10.30
N HIS A 48 19.40 -2.14 9.52
CA HIS A 48 18.46 -1.17 8.96
C HIS A 48 17.14 -1.13 9.72
N TRP A 49 16.59 0.08 9.91
CA TRP A 49 15.19 0.25 10.27
C TRP A 49 14.35 0.22 9.01
N LEU A 50 13.43 -0.74 8.93
CA LEU A 50 12.56 -0.90 7.78
C LEU A 50 11.18 -0.34 8.06
N THR A 51 10.69 0.49 7.14
CA THR A 51 9.27 0.67 6.90
C THR A 51 8.92 -0.13 5.66
N VAL A 52 8.02 -1.10 5.79
CA VAL A 52 7.47 -1.84 4.64
C VAL A 52 5.99 -1.52 4.51
N VAL A 53 5.58 -1.12 3.31
CA VAL A 53 4.19 -0.83 2.96
C VAL A 53 3.72 -1.87 1.96
N ASP A 54 2.80 -2.75 2.38
CA ASP A 54 2.11 -3.66 1.46
C ASP A 54 0.91 -2.93 0.83
N THR A 55 0.72 -3.10 -0.48
CA THR A 55 -0.40 -2.48 -1.22
C THR A 55 -1.39 -3.55 -1.69
N PRO A 56 -2.66 -3.17 -1.94
CA PRO A 56 -3.59 -4.07 -2.60
C PRO A 56 -3.05 -4.57 -3.95
N GLY A 57 -3.36 -5.82 -4.29
CA GLY A 57 -3.01 -6.38 -5.60
C GLY A 57 -4.04 -6.04 -6.68
N TRP A 58 -3.55 -5.63 -7.86
CA TRP A 58 -4.36 -5.56 -9.08
C TRP A 58 -4.56 -6.93 -9.71
N TRP A 59 -5.54 -7.05 -10.60
CA TRP A 59 -5.67 -8.23 -11.44
C TRP A 59 -4.54 -8.23 -12.47
N CYS A 60 -3.72 -9.28 -12.49
CA CYS A 60 -2.42 -9.25 -13.16
C CYS A 60 -2.47 -9.01 -14.68
N ASP A 61 -3.64 -9.14 -15.27
CA ASP A 61 -3.98 -9.10 -16.68
C ASP A 61 -5.00 -7.99 -17.01
N LEU A 62 -5.40 -7.18 -16.04
CA LEU A 62 -6.27 -6.03 -16.27
C LEU A 62 -5.51 -4.72 -16.08
N THR A 63 -5.97 -3.67 -16.75
CA THR A 63 -5.41 -2.32 -16.63
C THR A 63 -6.06 -1.56 -15.48
N PRO A 64 -5.57 -0.35 -15.14
CA PRO A 64 -6.24 0.51 -14.18
C PRO A 64 -7.68 0.88 -14.58
N GLN A 65 -8.06 0.78 -15.85
CA GLN A 65 -9.43 1.10 -16.29
C GLN A 65 -10.45 0.14 -15.66
N ASP A 66 -10.12 -1.15 -15.61
CA ASP A 66 -10.96 -2.21 -15.02
C ASP A 66 -10.72 -2.42 -13.52
N THR A 67 -9.75 -1.70 -12.96
CA THR A 67 -9.40 -1.78 -11.53
C THR A 67 -10.23 -0.80 -10.72
N SER A 68 -10.71 -1.26 -9.55
CA SER A 68 -11.58 -0.45 -8.70
C SER A 68 -10.91 0.87 -8.29
N LYS A 69 -11.73 1.93 -8.16
CA LYS A 69 -11.25 3.25 -7.69
C LYS A 69 -10.53 3.15 -6.35
N LEU A 70 -10.97 2.25 -5.46
CA LEU A 70 -10.35 2.01 -4.17
C LEU A 70 -8.90 1.51 -4.31
N VAL A 71 -8.67 0.46 -5.13
CA VAL A 71 -7.32 -0.10 -5.32
C VAL A 71 -6.39 0.93 -5.94
N LYS A 72 -6.86 1.69 -6.96
CA LYS A 72 -6.08 2.77 -7.57
C LYS A 72 -5.70 3.84 -6.55
N ARG A 73 -6.66 4.27 -5.73
CA ARG A 73 -6.44 5.26 -4.68
C ARG A 73 -5.41 4.76 -3.67
N GLU A 74 -5.52 3.51 -3.21
CA GLU A 74 -4.57 2.93 -2.25
C GLU A 74 -3.16 2.82 -2.83
N ILE A 75 -3.00 2.42 -4.09
CA ILE A 75 -1.69 2.43 -4.76
C ILE A 75 -1.10 3.85 -4.73
N VAL A 76 -1.87 4.86 -5.15
CA VAL A 76 -1.41 6.26 -5.22
C VAL A 76 -1.08 6.83 -3.84
N THR A 77 -1.89 6.55 -2.82
CA THR A 77 -1.72 7.11 -1.48
C THR A 77 -0.71 6.34 -0.63
N SER A 78 -0.31 5.13 -1.04
CA SER A 78 0.66 4.29 -0.34
C SER A 78 1.98 5.00 -0.02
N VAL A 79 2.43 5.89 -0.92
CA VAL A 79 3.67 6.66 -0.76
C VAL A 79 3.65 7.58 0.46
N THR A 80 2.47 8.05 0.88
CA THR A 80 2.30 8.92 2.07
C THR A 80 2.48 8.16 3.39
N LEU A 81 2.53 6.82 3.34
CA LEU A 81 2.88 5.98 4.48
C LEU A 81 4.40 5.91 4.69
N CYS A 82 5.19 6.53 3.81
CA CYS A 82 6.63 6.70 3.94
C CYS A 82 6.93 8.19 4.09
N ASN A 83 7.72 8.58 5.09
CA ASN A 83 8.07 9.99 5.34
C ASN A 83 9.60 10.15 5.30
N PRO A 84 10.18 11.03 4.48
CA PRO A 84 9.51 11.95 3.53
C PRO A 84 8.94 11.30 2.26
N GLY A 85 9.34 10.06 1.95
CA GLY A 85 8.87 9.30 0.80
C GLY A 85 9.55 7.94 0.73
N PRO A 86 9.06 7.00 -0.09
CA PRO A 86 9.69 5.69 -0.22
C PRO A 86 11.05 5.80 -0.91
N HIS A 87 12.00 4.99 -0.47
CA HIS A 87 13.30 4.84 -1.12
C HIS A 87 13.18 3.89 -2.33
N VAL A 88 12.39 2.83 -2.17
CA VAL A 88 12.27 1.74 -3.15
C VAL A 88 10.82 1.29 -3.30
N PHE A 89 10.43 1.04 -4.54
CA PHE A 89 9.22 0.32 -4.93
C PHE A 89 9.63 -1.06 -5.43
N ILE A 90 9.23 -2.12 -4.73
CA ILE A 90 9.49 -3.48 -5.20
C ILE A 90 8.29 -3.97 -6.00
N ILE A 91 8.49 -4.25 -7.29
CA ILE A 91 7.49 -4.89 -8.14
C ILE A 91 7.66 -6.40 -8.01
N VAL A 92 6.68 -7.07 -7.40
CA VAL A 92 6.70 -8.51 -7.17
C VAL A 92 5.96 -9.24 -8.29
N VAL A 93 6.67 -10.11 -9.00
CA VAL A 93 6.15 -10.95 -10.08
C VAL A 93 6.33 -12.42 -9.73
N LYS A 94 5.26 -13.22 -9.86
CA LYS A 94 5.32 -14.66 -9.62
C LYS A 94 6.03 -15.37 -10.78
N ALA A 95 7.18 -15.97 -10.48
CA ALA A 95 8.09 -16.55 -11.48
C ALA A 95 7.50 -17.72 -12.27
N ARG A 96 6.58 -18.49 -11.65
CA ARG A 96 5.97 -19.67 -12.30
C ARG A 96 4.91 -19.36 -13.35
N SER A 97 4.49 -18.11 -13.46
CA SER A 97 3.35 -17.75 -14.29
C SER A 97 3.80 -17.10 -15.60
N ILE A 98 3.21 -17.50 -16.72
CA ILE A 98 3.55 -16.95 -18.04
C ILE A 98 3.38 -15.43 -17.99
N PHE A 99 4.45 -14.70 -18.30
CA PHE A 99 4.43 -13.23 -18.26
C PHE A 99 4.12 -12.69 -19.65
N THR A 100 2.82 -12.56 -19.94
CA THR A 100 2.31 -12.11 -21.24
C THR A 100 2.46 -10.59 -21.42
N GLU A 101 2.31 -10.12 -22.66
CA GLU A 101 2.25 -8.69 -22.97
C GLU A 101 1.12 -7.96 -22.24
N GLN A 102 -0.03 -8.63 -22.04
CA GLN A 102 -1.14 -8.11 -21.26
C GLN A 102 -0.74 -7.87 -19.79
N ARG A 103 0.04 -8.79 -19.20
CA ARG A 103 0.56 -8.63 -17.84
C ARG A 103 1.60 -7.52 -17.74
N ARG A 104 2.44 -7.35 -18.78
CA ARG A 104 3.36 -6.22 -18.89
C ARG A 104 2.60 -4.89 -18.90
N LYS A 105 1.55 -4.76 -19.73
CA LYS A 105 0.68 -3.56 -19.76
C LYS A 105 0.04 -3.28 -18.41
N ALA A 106 -0.49 -4.32 -17.76
CA ALA A 106 -1.05 -4.19 -16.42
C ALA A 106 -0.02 -3.65 -15.42
N VAL A 107 1.20 -4.17 -15.40
CA VAL A 107 2.29 -3.65 -14.54
C VAL A 107 2.62 -2.20 -14.89
N GLU A 108 2.85 -1.91 -16.17
CA GLU A 108 3.20 -0.57 -16.64
C GLU A 108 2.18 0.48 -16.19
N GLU A 109 0.90 0.24 -16.49
CA GLU A 109 -0.14 1.24 -16.28
C GLU A 109 -0.49 1.41 -14.79
N HIS A 110 -0.42 0.35 -13.98
CA HIS A 110 -0.62 0.47 -12.54
C HIS A 110 0.52 1.21 -11.85
N VAL A 111 1.77 0.93 -12.24
CA VAL A 111 2.93 1.64 -11.69
C VAL A 111 2.91 3.11 -12.13
N ARG A 112 2.49 3.41 -13.37
CA ARG A 112 2.35 4.78 -13.89
C ARG A 112 1.33 5.63 -13.12
N LEU A 113 0.44 5.05 -12.31
CA LEU A 113 -0.42 5.82 -11.40
C LEU A 113 0.38 6.69 -10.41
N LEU A 114 1.63 6.30 -10.13
CA LEU A 114 2.57 7.03 -9.28
C LEU A 114 3.39 8.09 -10.05
N GLY A 115 3.19 8.22 -11.36
CA GLY A 115 4.01 9.07 -12.23
C GLY A 115 5.20 8.31 -12.83
N ASP A 116 5.81 8.87 -13.88
CA ASP A 116 6.88 8.18 -14.61
C ASP A 116 8.22 8.15 -13.86
N THR A 117 8.47 9.09 -12.93
CA THR A 117 9.71 9.12 -12.12
C THR A 117 9.80 7.96 -11.12
N VAL A 118 8.69 7.27 -10.86
CA VAL A 118 8.67 6.11 -9.93
C VAL A 118 9.63 5.01 -10.37
N TRP A 119 9.85 4.85 -11.69
CA TRP A 119 10.68 3.79 -12.25
C TRP A 119 12.15 3.88 -11.82
N ASP A 120 12.64 5.09 -11.55
CA ASP A 120 13.99 5.33 -11.01
C ASP A 120 14.15 4.75 -9.61
N HIS A 121 13.04 4.52 -8.91
CA HIS A 121 12.95 3.88 -7.60
C HIS A 121 12.39 2.45 -7.66
N CYS A 122 12.21 1.83 -8.84
CA CYS A 122 11.67 0.48 -8.96
C CYS A 122 12.74 -0.63 -8.94
N PHE A 123 12.45 -1.71 -8.21
CA PHE A 123 13.25 -2.95 -8.15
C PHE A 123 12.35 -4.15 -8.46
N LEU A 124 12.77 -5.06 -9.35
CA LEU A 124 11.97 -6.23 -9.73
C LEU A 124 12.29 -7.45 -8.85
N VAL A 125 11.31 -8.02 -8.16
CA VAL A 125 11.48 -9.30 -7.45
C VAL A 125 10.68 -10.40 -8.12
N LEU A 126 11.37 -11.50 -8.45
CA LEU A 126 10.77 -12.74 -8.92
C LEU A 126 10.50 -13.66 -7.72
N ALA A 127 9.22 -13.85 -7.43
CA ALA A 127 8.77 -14.68 -6.34
C ALA A 127 8.54 -16.13 -6.79
N PHE A 128 9.30 -17.04 -6.19
CA PHE A 128 9.16 -18.50 -6.31
C PHE A 128 8.45 -19.04 -5.07
N THR A 129 7.71 -20.13 -5.24
CA THR A 129 7.08 -20.84 -4.10
C THR A 129 7.92 -22.02 -3.62
N ASP A 130 8.83 -22.53 -4.47
CA ASP A 130 9.61 -23.72 -4.17
C ASP A 130 11.08 -23.49 -4.58
N SER A 131 12.01 -23.94 -3.73
CA SER A 131 13.45 -23.73 -3.89
C SER A 131 14.08 -24.52 -5.03
N TRP A 132 13.57 -25.70 -5.36
CA TRP A 132 14.11 -26.56 -6.44
C TRP A 132 13.95 -25.96 -7.86
N ARG A 133 13.13 -24.93 -8.02
CA ARG A 133 12.99 -24.17 -9.28
C ARG A 133 13.65 -22.80 -9.24
N LEU A 134 14.31 -22.47 -8.13
CA LEU A 134 15.00 -21.21 -8.01
C LEU A 134 16.08 -21.14 -9.09
N THR A 135 16.05 -20.04 -9.82
CA THR A 135 17.12 -19.65 -10.76
C THR A 135 17.52 -18.23 -10.44
N GLU A 136 18.68 -17.81 -10.93
CA GLU A 136 19.04 -16.40 -10.89
C GLU A 136 18.01 -15.58 -11.69
N ALA A 137 17.74 -14.37 -11.19
CA ALA A 137 16.62 -13.58 -11.69
C ALA A 137 16.84 -13.17 -13.15
N GLU A 138 18.05 -12.75 -13.49
CA GLU A 138 18.46 -12.34 -14.82
C GLU A 138 18.33 -13.49 -15.83
N GLU A 139 18.75 -14.70 -15.44
CA GLU A 139 18.62 -15.91 -16.25
C GLU A 139 17.14 -16.26 -16.50
N HIS A 140 16.30 -16.16 -15.47
CA HIS A 140 14.86 -16.36 -15.61
C HIS A 140 14.23 -15.34 -16.57
N ILE A 141 14.60 -14.06 -16.43
CA ILE A 141 14.07 -12.96 -17.26
C ILE A 141 14.46 -13.16 -18.73
N GLN A 142 15.68 -13.61 -19.01
CA GLN A 142 16.11 -13.90 -20.38
C GLN A 142 15.23 -14.97 -21.03
N ARG A 143 14.87 -16.03 -20.29
CA ARG A 143 14.00 -17.12 -20.78
C ARG A 143 12.53 -16.76 -20.86
N ALA A 144 12.04 -15.88 -19.98
CA ALA A 144 10.61 -15.54 -19.87
C ALA A 144 10.06 -14.70 -21.05
N GLY A 145 10.95 -14.08 -21.84
CA GLY A 145 10.60 -13.35 -23.06
C GLY A 145 10.54 -11.83 -22.91
N LYS A 146 10.26 -11.15 -24.03
CA LYS A 146 10.38 -9.68 -24.18
C LYS A 146 9.52 -8.88 -23.19
N ALA A 147 8.35 -9.39 -22.83
CA ALA A 147 7.42 -8.71 -21.93
C ALA A 147 8.02 -8.53 -20.52
N LEU A 148 8.60 -9.58 -19.93
CA LEU A 148 9.25 -9.48 -18.61
C LEU A 148 10.58 -8.71 -18.70
N GLN A 149 11.33 -8.91 -19.80
CA GLN A 149 12.53 -8.13 -20.06
C GLN A 149 12.24 -6.63 -20.09
N TRP A 150 11.11 -6.19 -20.64
CA TRP A 150 10.73 -4.78 -20.63
C TRP A 150 10.61 -4.22 -19.21
N VAL A 151 9.95 -4.95 -18.30
CA VAL A 151 9.81 -4.52 -16.89
C VAL A 151 11.17 -4.46 -16.21
N TYR A 152 12.03 -5.45 -16.45
CA TYR A 152 13.40 -5.47 -15.96
C TYR A 152 14.21 -4.25 -16.43
N HIS A 153 14.12 -3.89 -17.71
CA HIS A 153 14.79 -2.69 -18.24
C HIS A 153 14.21 -1.40 -17.66
N LYS A 154 12.89 -1.32 -17.45
CA LYS A 154 12.25 -0.19 -16.76
C LYS A 154 12.68 -0.04 -15.31
N CYS A 155 12.98 -1.14 -14.62
CA CYS A 155 13.59 -1.12 -13.29
C CYS A 155 15.11 -0.90 -13.31
N THR A 156 15.65 -0.29 -14.38
CA THR A 156 17.08 -0.05 -14.62
C THR A 156 17.97 -1.27 -14.39
N ARG A 157 17.47 -2.45 -14.78
CA ARG A 157 18.15 -3.75 -14.64
C ARG A 157 18.39 -4.19 -13.19
N ARG A 158 17.55 -3.72 -12.25
CA ARG A 158 17.58 -4.12 -10.84
C ARG A 158 16.60 -5.24 -10.60
N CYS A 159 17.12 -6.43 -10.29
CA CYS A 159 16.26 -7.57 -9.96
C CYS A 159 16.86 -8.55 -8.94
N HIS A 160 16.00 -9.42 -8.41
CA HIS A 160 16.38 -10.51 -7.53
C HIS A 160 15.31 -11.61 -7.51
N SER A 161 15.70 -12.84 -7.21
CA SER A 161 14.79 -13.97 -7.05
C SER A 161 14.74 -14.40 -5.59
N VAL A 162 13.54 -14.70 -5.10
CA VAL A 162 13.30 -15.12 -3.71
C VAL A 162 12.37 -16.32 -3.68
N VAL A 163 12.45 -17.11 -2.63
CA VAL A 163 11.48 -18.16 -2.31
C VAL A 163 10.61 -17.65 -1.16
N LEU A 164 9.29 -17.61 -1.32
CA LEU A 164 8.37 -16.92 -0.39
C LEU A 164 8.22 -17.55 1.01
N HIS A 165 8.93 -18.64 1.28
CA HIS A 165 8.93 -19.38 2.54
C HIS A 165 10.34 -19.61 3.08
N ASP A 166 11.33 -18.89 2.54
CA ASP A 166 12.75 -19.05 2.85
C ASP A 166 13.43 -17.68 2.83
N ASP A 167 14.09 -17.34 3.92
CA ASP A 167 14.75 -16.05 4.11
C ASP A 167 16.22 -16.03 3.66
N ALA A 168 16.78 -17.16 3.19
CA ALA A 168 18.19 -17.30 2.85
C ALA A 168 18.70 -16.25 1.84
N ARG A 169 17.83 -15.77 0.94
CA ARG A 169 18.17 -14.76 -0.08
C ARG A 169 17.87 -13.31 0.32
N ILE A 170 17.20 -13.09 1.45
CA ILE A 170 16.87 -11.74 1.93
C ILE A 170 18.12 -10.90 2.22
N PRO A 171 19.21 -11.42 2.83
CA PRO A 171 20.43 -10.64 3.01
C PRO A 171 21.00 -10.11 1.69
N GLU A 172 21.02 -10.93 0.64
CA GLU A 172 21.51 -10.53 -0.70
C GLU A 172 20.59 -9.47 -1.33
N LEU A 173 19.27 -9.66 -1.23
CA LEU A 173 18.27 -8.67 -1.66
C LEU A 173 18.50 -7.31 -0.99
N MET A 174 18.72 -7.30 0.32
CA MET A 174 18.92 -6.08 1.09
C MET A 174 20.18 -5.33 0.68
N VAL A 175 21.28 -6.04 0.40
CA VAL A 175 22.51 -5.44 -0.14
C VAL A 175 22.26 -4.82 -1.53
N LYS A 176 21.53 -5.51 -2.41
CA LYS A 176 21.17 -4.98 -3.74
C LYS A 176 20.29 -3.73 -3.63
N ILE A 177 19.35 -3.71 -2.69
CA ILE A 177 18.50 -2.54 -2.42
C ILE A 177 19.33 -1.36 -1.89
N GLN A 178 20.26 -1.59 -0.97
CA GLN A 178 21.13 -0.52 -0.43
C GLN A 178 21.97 0.13 -1.53
N ARG A 179 22.63 -0.68 -2.37
CA ARG A 179 23.41 -0.18 -3.51
C ARG A 179 22.56 0.65 -4.46
N MET A 180 21.32 0.22 -4.70
CA MET A 180 20.36 1.00 -5.50
C MET A 180 20.09 2.37 -4.85
N VAL A 181 19.81 2.41 -3.55
CA VAL A 181 19.50 3.67 -2.84
C VAL A 181 20.71 4.60 -2.85
N GLU A 182 21.91 4.08 -2.62
CA GLU A 182 23.16 4.83 -2.72
C GLU A 182 23.39 5.38 -4.13
N SER A 183 23.13 4.57 -5.17
CA SER A 183 23.24 5.01 -6.58
C SER A 183 22.24 6.11 -6.95
N ASN A 184 21.10 6.14 -6.25
CA ASN A 184 20.11 7.22 -6.34
C ASN A 184 20.45 8.42 -5.44
N GLY A 185 21.68 8.51 -4.91
CA GLY A 185 22.12 9.61 -4.06
C GLY A 185 21.43 9.64 -2.69
N ASN A 186 20.90 8.51 -2.22
CA ASN A 186 20.04 8.41 -1.03
C ASN A 186 18.76 9.24 -1.12
N ALA A 187 18.34 9.66 -2.31
CA ALA A 187 17.10 10.37 -2.52
C ALA A 187 15.89 9.43 -2.31
N VAL A 188 14.83 9.98 -1.74
CA VAL A 188 13.51 9.33 -1.72
C VAL A 188 12.73 9.73 -2.97
N PHE A 189 11.74 8.92 -3.32
CA PHE A 189 10.74 9.32 -4.29
C PHE A 189 9.95 10.53 -3.75
N GLU A 190 9.94 11.60 -4.53
CA GLU A 190 9.20 12.82 -4.20
C GLU A 190 7.69 12.56 -4.30
N VAL A 191 6.99 12.68 -3.16
CA VAL A 191 5.55 12.49 -3.12
C VAL A 191 4.87 13.73 -3.72
N PRO A 192 4.05 13.60 -4.78
CA PRO A 192 3.39 14.75 -5.37
C PRO A 192 2.49 15.48 -4.37
N GLU A 193 2.56 16.81 -4.33
CA GLU A 193 1.80 17.63 -3.37
C GLU A 193 0.29 17.36 -3.44
N LEU A 194 -0.24 17.13 -4.64
CA LEU A 194 -1.65 16.79 -4.84
C LEU A 194 -2.06 15.52 -4.07
N VAL A 195 -1.17 14.52 -3.99
CA VAL A 195 -1.42 13.29 -3.23
C VAL A 195 -1.44 13.59 -1.72
N LEU A 196 -0.50 14.40 -1.22
CA LEU A 196 -0.46 14.84 0.18
C LEU A 196 -1.74 15.61 0.57
N ARG A 197 -2.15 16.56 -0.27
CA ARG A 197 -3.38 17.35 -0.06
C ARG A 197 -4.61 16.46 0.00
N ARG A 198 -4.78 15.55 -0.96
CA ARG A 198 -5.91 14.58 -0.97
C ARG A 198 -5.96 13.73 0.29
N VAL A 199 -4.83 13.15 0.72
CA VAL A 199 -4.79 12.34 1.95
C VAL A 199 -5.13 13.17 3.17
N THR A 200 -4.69 14.43 3.22
CA THR A 200 -4.93 15.35 4.34
C THR A 200 -6.40 15.74 4.43
N GLU A 201 -7.02 16.09 3.30
CA GLU A 201 -8.45 16.41 3.20
C GLU A 201 -9.32 15.21 3.57
N GLU A 202 -8.97 14.01 3.11
CA GLU A 202 -9.67 12.77 3.44
C GLU A 202 -9.60 12.46 4.93
N LYS A 203 -8.42 12.62 5.55
CA LYS A 203 -8.24 12.48 7.01
C LYS A 203 -9.11 13.48 7.77
N ARG A 204 -9.08 14.76 7.38
CA ARG A 204 -9.94 15.80 7.97
C ARG A 204 -11.42 15.44 7.88
N GLY A 205 -11.89 15.01 6.71
CA GLY A 205 -13.28 14.60 6.51
C GLY A 205 -13.68 13.32 7.27
N ILE A 206 -12.75 12.40 7.54
CA ILE A 206 -13.00 11.23 8.39
C ILE A 206 -13.12 11.65 9.86
N GLU A 207 -12.22 12.52 10.32
CA GLU A 207 -12.24 13.03 11.69
C GLU A 207 -13.50 13.85 11.98
N GLU A 208 -13.90 14.74 11.06
CA GLU A 208 -15.14 15.51 11.17
C GLU A 208 -16.35 14.58 11.26
N ARG A 209 -16.46 13.59 10.37
CA ARG A 209 -17.53 12.59 10.44
C ARG A 209 -17.49 11.74 11.72
N ALA A 210 -16.32 11.44 12.25
CA ALA A 210 -16.19 10.74 13.53
C ALA A 210 -16.62 11.62 14.71
N ARG A 211 -16.28 12.92 14.70
CA ARG A 211 -16.71 13.91 15.69
C ARG A 211 -18.23 14.10 15.64
N SER A 212 -18.81 14.31 14.46
CA SER A 212 -20.27 14.43 14.29
C SER A 212 -20.99 13.19 14.79
N ARG A 213 -20.52 11.98 14.44
CA ARG A 213 -21.11 10.72 14.96
C ARG A 213 -21.09 10.62 16.48
N LYS A 214 -19.99 11.03 17.13
CA LYS A 214 -19.91 11.07 18.60
C LYS A 214 -20.90 12.07 19.20
N ILE A 215 -21.05 13.25 18.59
CA ILE A 215 -22.02 14.25 19.02
C ILE A 215 -23.45 13.72 18.87
N CYS A 216 -23.81 13.12 17.73
CA CYS A 216 -25.13 12.52 17.52
C CYS A 216 -25.42 11.41 18.55
N GLN A 217 -24.43 10.55 18.85
CA GLN A 217 -24.58 9.50 19.87
C GLN A 217 -24.78 10.07 21.28
N LEU A 218 -24.08 11.15 21.65
CA LEU A 218 -24.28 11.84 22.93
C LEU A 218 -25.66 12.50 23.01
N ALA A 219 -26.07 13.21 21.96
CA ALA A 219 -27.39 13.83 21.88
C ALA A 219 -28.52 12.80 22.02
N LYS A 220 -28.39 11.65 21.35
CA LYS A 220 -29.34 10.55 21.48
C LYS A 220 -29.43 10.00 22.91
N ARG A 221 -28.30 9.79 23.59
CA ARG A 221 -28.30 9.35 25.00
C ARG A 221 -28.97 10.37 25.93
N VAL A 222 -28.72 11.67 25.73
CA VAL A 222 -29.38 12.72 26.52
C VAL A 222 -30.88 12.72 26.26
N TYR A 223 -31.29 12.59 24.99
CA TYR A 223 -32.70 12.50 24.61
C TYR A 223 -33.39 11.29 25.26
N ASP A 224 -32.76 10.11 25.21
CA ASP A 224 -33.31 8.86 25.76
C ASP A 224 -33.35 8.86 27.31
N CYS A 225 -32.48 9.62 27.98
CA CYS A 225 -32.44 9.73 29.45
C CYS A 225 -33.28 10.88 30.03
N ALA A 226 -33.76 11.81 29.20
CA ALA A 226 -34.59 12.92 29.67
C ALA A 226 -35.98 12.41 30.10
N SER A 227 -36.35 12.61 31.36
CA SER A 227 -37.70 12.31 31.85
C SER A 227 -38.73 13.26 31.21
N GLU A 228 -40.01 12.87 31.20
CA GLU A 228 -41.08 13.76 30.70
C GLU A 228 -41.09 15.13 31.42
N ASP A 229 -40.71 15.18 32.70
CA ASP A 229 -40.59 16.41 33.47
C ASP A 229 -39.50 17.37 32.94
N VAL A 230 -38.41 16.84 32.38
CA VAL A 230 -37.34 17.63 31.75
C VAL A 230 -37.83 18.20 30.41
N TRP A 231 -38.62 17.43 29.66
CA TRP A 231 -39.22 17.89 28.40
C TRP A 231 -40.26 18.99 28.61
N LEU A 232 -40.97 18.98 29.73
CA LEU A 232 -41.94 20.01 30.12
C LEU A 232 -41.28 21.34 30.54
N LEU A 233 -40.04 21.31 31.02
CA LEU A 233 -39.25 22.50 31.37
C LEU A 233 -38.61 23.19 30.14
N ILE A 234 -38.50 22.47 29.03
CA ILE A 234 -38.04 23.02 27.75
C ILE A 234 -39.26 23.66 27.07
N GLN A 235 -39.19 24.96 26.78
CA GLN A 235 -40.28 25.70 26.12
C GLN A 235 -40.78 24.93 24.86
N PRO A 236 -42.09 24.89 24.57
CA PRO A 236 -42.66 24.06 23.51
C PRO A 236 -42.03 24.28 22.12
N ALA A 237 -41.60 25.50 21.81
CA ALA A 237 -40.92 25.82 20.55
C ALA A 237 -39.50 25.24 20.48
N SER A 238 -38.82 25.12 21.62
CA SER A 238 -37.46 24.59 21.72
C SER A 238 -37.42 23.07 21.69
N SER A 239 -38.43 22.39 22.24
CA SER A 239 -38.49 20.92 22.23
C SER A 239 -38.69 20.35 20.82
N VAL A 240 -39.53 21.00 19.99
CA VAL A 240 -39.74 20.64 18.57
C VAL A 240 -38.46 20.84 17.76
N LEU A 241 -37.73 21.93 17.99
CA LEU A 241 -36.48 22.23 17.28
C LEU A 241 -35.37 21.21 17.62
N VAL A 242 -35.27 20.84 18.90
CA VAL A 242 -34.33 19.82 19.37
C VAL A 242 -34.68 18.46 18.78
N ARG A 243 -35.98 18.10 18.72
CA ARG A 243 -36.44 16.85 18.10
C ARG A 243 -36.11 16.80 16.61
N LEU A 244 -36.40 17.86 15.86
CA LEU A 244 -36.05 17.95 14.44
C LEU A 244 -34.55 17.85 14.21
N LEU A 245 -33.73 18.52 15.02
CA LEU A 245 -32.27 18.47 14.91
C LEU A 245 -31.73 17.04 15.17
N VAL A 246 -32.28 16.35 16.16
CA VAL A 246 -31.91 14.95 16.46
C VAL A 246 -32.36 14.00 15.35
N ASP A 247 -33.59 14.13 14.85
CA ASP A 247 -34.12 13.28 13.78
C ASP A 247 -33.37 13.48 12.45
N THR A 248 -33.00 14.72 12.14
CA THR A 248 -32.19 15.05 10.95
C THR A 248 -30.74 14.54 11.10
N ALA A 249 -30.20 14.55 12.31
CA ALA A 249 -28.86 14.05 12.63
C ALA A 249 -28.76 12.52 12.74
N LEU A 250 -29.88 11.81 12.91
CA LEU A 250 -29.96 10.35 12.93
C LEU A 250 -30.28 9.72 11.56
N SER A 251 -30.81 10.50 10.63
CA SER A 251 -31.19 10.06 9.27
C SER A 251 -30.10 10.31 8.20
N SER A 252 -28.93 10.81 8.59
CA SER A 252 -27.76 11.11 7.74
C SER A 252 -26.51 10.32 8.12
#